data_AF-X0U4Y7-F1
#
_entry.id   AF-X0U4Y7-F1
#
_cell.length_a   1.000
_cell.length_b   1.000
_cell.length_c   1.000
_cell.angle_alpha   90.00
_cell.angle_beta   90.00
_cell.angle_gamma   90.00
#
_symmetry.space_group_name_H-M   'P 1'
#
loop_
_entity.id
_entity.type
_entity.pdbx_description
1 polymer ?
#
loop_
_entity_poly.entity_id
_entity_poly.type
_entity_poly.pdbx_seq_one_letter_code
_entity_poly.pdbx_strand_id
1 'polypeptide(L)'
;MPVTYKNRRGKTYYLHKGKTKTGKSKYHFSFKNKGELVDEVPDGFEIHEHPLNGQVLLRKKLPRFITDIESDMIEKELKKIEGARRYLVDIKGKVITIFESNQDIEALKDIFSDVRPASRNGRSDDVSVIEDVINIAVTYSPIMKFTLESETKRTFIAERYCFLGSIDDWIYIGEPDSLKNLVKKYFKHLDQDSFFDLF
;
A
#
# COMPACT_ATOMS: atom_id res chain seq x y z
N MET A 1 -2.52 27.57 -0.50
CA MET A 1 -3.17 26.61 0.41
C MET A 1 -2.12 25.56 0.72
N PRO A 2 -1.88 25.24 2.01
CA PRO A 2 -0.78 24.36 2.36
C PRO A 2 -0.99 22.97 1.74
N VAL A 3 0.09 22.33 1.31
CA VAL A 3 0.05 20.94 0.85
C VAL A 3 -0.39 20.06 2.01
N THR A 4 -1.49 19.34 1.78
CA THR A 4 -2.04 18.38 2.73
C THR A 4 -2.21 17.02 2.07
N TYR A 5 -2.18 15.97 2.88
CA TYR A 5 -2.44 14.61 2.44
C TYR A 5 -3.18 13.86 3.53
N LYS A 6 -4.38 13.33 3.21
CA LYS A 6 -5.12 12.43 4.09
C LYS A 6 -4.72 11.00 3.75
N ASN A 7 -4.08 10.31 4.69
CA ASN A 7 -3.65 8.93 4.47
C ASN A 7 -4.82 7.94 4.50
N ARG A 8 -4.55 6.67 4.13
CA ARG A 8 -5.57 5.61 4.13
C ARG A 8 -6.21 5.36 5.50
N ARG A 9 -5.52 5.74 6.59
CA ARG A 9 -6.01 5.62 7.98
C ARG A 9 -6.78 6.87 8.45
N GLY A 10 -7.14 7.75 7.52
CA GLY A 10 -7.91 8.97 7.78
C GLY A 10 -7.14 10.13 8.42
N LYS A 11 -5.83 10.00 8.63
CA LYS A 11 -5.00 11.04 9.28
C LYS A 11 -4.51 12.07 8.26
N THR A 12 -4.71 13.35 8.56
CA THR A 12 -4.27 14.47 7.72
C THR A 12 -2.87 14.92 8.10
N TYR A 13 -1.95 14.86 7.13
CA TYR A 13 -0.61 15.40 7.20
C TYR A 13 -0.51 16.74 6.47
N TYR A 14 0.36 17.60 6.96
CA TYR A 14 0.72 18.90 6.40
C TYR A 14 2.20 18.88 6.04
N LEU A 15 2.57 19.45 4.90
CA LEU A 15 3.98 19.54 4.47
C LEU A 15 4.64 20.77 5.11
N HIS A 16 5.72 20.52 5.85
CA HIS A 16 6.53 21.55 6.52
C HIS A 16 7.87 21.72 5.82
N LYS A 17 8.36 22.95 5.81
CA LYS A 17 9.74 23.31 5.49
C LYS A 17 10.49 23.60 6.79
N GLY A 18 11.74 23.19 6.82
CA GLY A 18 12.69 23.50 7.87
C GLY A 18 14.10 23.56 7.30
N LYS A 19 15.10 23.60 8.17
CA LYS A 19 16.51 23.62 7.78
C LYS A 19 17.27 22.43 8.35
N THR A 20 18.20 21.87 7.59
CA THR A 20 19.18 20.91 8.11
C THR A 20 20.19 21.62 9.00
N LYS A 21 21.01 20.85 9.73
CA LYS A 21 22.15 21.40 10.50
C LYS A 21 23.12 22.22 9.64
N THR A 22 23.15 21.95 8.33
CA THR A 22 23.99 22.64 7.34
C THR A 22 23.27 23.77 6.61
N GLY A 23 22.07 24.16 7.04
CA GLY A 23 21.30 25.28 6.48
C GLY A 23 20.51 24.96 5.21
N LYS A 24 20.62 23.74 4.66
CA LYS A 24 19.85 23.31 3.48
C LYS A 24 18.37 23.15 3.83
N SER A 25 17.48 23.41 2.88
CA SER A 25 16.05 23.18 3.08
C SER A 25 15.79 21.68 3.34
N LYS A 26 14.98 21.39 4.36
CA LYS A 26 14.47 20.05 4.68
C LYS A 26 12.96 20.10 4.66
N TYR A 27 12.34 19.13 4.01
CA TYR A 27 10.89 18.99 3.96
C TYR A 27 10.46 17.74 4.72
N HIS A 28 9.31 17.80 5.40
CA HIS A 28 8.74 16.65 6.10
C HIS A 28 7.24 16.81 6.32
N PHE A 29 6.53 15.69 6.36
CA PHE A 29 5.11 15.67 6.72
C PHE A 29 4.92 15.54 8.23
N SER A 30 3.92 16.23 8.77
CA SER A 30 3.54 16.20 10.19
C SER A 30 2.04 16.45 10.35
N PHE A 31 1.45 16.00 11.45
CA PHE A 31 0.04 16.27 11.78
C PHE A 31 -0.22 17.73 12.19
N LYS A 32 0.83 18.51 12.48
CA LYS A 32 0.69 19.90 12.92
C LYS A 32 0.27 20.78 11.75
N ASN A 33 -0.85 21.48 11.91
CA ASN A 33 -1.37 22.46 10.94
C ASN A 33 -0.83 23.88 11.17
N LYS A 34 0.27 24.03 11.92
CA LYS A 34 0.93 25.30 12.25
C LYS A 34 2.44 25.16 12.09
N GLY A 35 3.10 26.23 11.67
CA GLY A 35 4.55 26.26 11.42
C GLY A 35 4.86 26.83 10.05
N GLU A 36 6.07 26.57 9.55
CA GLU A 36 6.47 26.93 8.18
C GLU A 36 5.92 25.90 7.19
N LEU A 37 4.64 26.02 6.87
CA LEU A 37 3.97 25.20 5.87
C LEU A 37 4.34 25.65 4.45
N VAL A 38 4.29 24.72 3.50
CA VAL A 38 4.52 25.02 2.08
C VAL A 38 3.26 24.78 1.27
N ASP A 39 3.04 25.65 0.28
CA ASP A 39 1.87 25.62 -0.60
C ASP A 39 2.05 24.70 -1.81
N GLU A 40 3.27 24.22 -2.08
CA GLU A 40 3.58 23.37 -3.22
C GLU A 40 4.57 22.25 -2.86
N VAL A 41 4.47 21.13 -3.58
CA VAL A 41 5.44 20.03 -3.48
C VAL A 41 6.73 20.46 -4.20
N PRO A 42 7.89 20.43 -3.54
CA PRO A 42 9.14 20.85 -4.17
C PRO A 42 9.49 20.03 -5.42
N ASP A 43 10.10 20.69 -6.40
CA ASP A 43 10.53 20.04 -7.64
C ASP A 43 11.41 18.81 -7.39
N GLY A 44 11.16 17.75 -8.16
CA GLY A 44 11.86 16.49 -8.03
C GLY A 44 11.43 15.63 -6.84
N PHE A 45 10.42 16.04 -6.07
CA PHE A 45 9.82 15.24 -5.01
C PHE A 45 8.41 14.74 -5.35
N GLU A 46 7.98 13.71 -4.63
CA GLU A 46 6.65 13.15 -4.64
C GLU A 46 6.18 12.81 -3.22
N ILE A 47 4.87 12.84 -3.03
CA ILE A 47 4.24 12.38 -1.79
C ILE A 47 4.10 10.87 -1.88
N HIS A 48 4.54 10.17 -0.84
CA HIS A 48 4.44 8.72 -0.77
C HIS A 48 3.84 8.29 0.57
N GLU A 49 2.82 7.46 0.52
CA GLU A 49 2.25 6.81 1.70
C GLU A 49 2.81 5.38 1.84
N HIS A 50 3.51 5.14 2.93
CA HIS A 50 4.13 3.85 3.19
C HIS A 50 3.07 2.74 3.40
N PRO A 51 3.12 1.61 2.68
CA PRO A 51 2.10 0.56 2.73
C PRO A 51 1.88 -0.06 4.12
N LEU A 52 2.97 -0.35 4.85
CA LEU A 52 2.90 -1.08 6.12
C LEU A 52 2.21 -0.29 7.26
N ASN A 53 2.43 1.02 7.33
CA ASN A 53 2.03 1.82 8.50
C ASN A 53 1.21 3.08 8.15
N GLY A 54 1.02 3.38 6.86
CA GLY A 54 0.31 4.57 6.39
C GLY A 54 1.07 5.87 6.63
N GLN A 55 2.37 5.84 6.94
CA GLN A 55 3.16 7.04 7.16
C GLN A 55 3.33 7.79 5.83
N VAL A 56 3.03 9.08 5.85
CA VAL A 56 3.20 9.96 4.69
C VAL A 56 4.59 10.58 4.74
N LEU A 57 5.31 10.46 3.63
CA LEU A 57 6.69 10.91 3.48
C LEU A 57 6.79 11.72 2.20
N LEU A 58 7.67 12.72 2.22
CA LEU A 58 8.13 13.36 0.98
C LEU A 58 9.42 12.65 0.56
N ARG A 59 9.44 12.07 -0.64
CA ARG A 59 10.61 11.38 -1.20
C ARG A 59 10.97 11.96 -2.56
N LYS A 60 12.18 11.69 -3.04
CA LYS A 60 12.56 12.04 -4.42
C LYS A 60 11.74 11.21 -5.40
N LYS A 61 11.35 11.81 -6.52
CA LYS A 61 10.75 11.09 -7.66
C LYS A 61 11.70 9.98 -8.08
N LEU A 62 11.19 8.75 -8.12
CA LEU A 62 11.94 7.61 -8.60
C LEU A 62 11.84 7.51 -10.12
N PRO A 63 12.86 6.99 -10.81
CA PRO A 63 12.71 6.63 -12.21
C PRO A 63 11.59 5.61 -12.37
N ARG A 64 10.73 5.85 -13.37
CA ARG A 64 9.55 5.04 -13.61
C ARG A 64 9.86 3.95 -14.63
N PHE A 65 10.04 2.72 -14.17
CA PHE A 65 10.27 1.56 -15.05
C PHE A 65 8.98 0.76 -15.32
N ILE A 66 8.02 0.84 -14.40
CA ILE A 66 6.70 0.23 -14.52
C ILE A 66 5.73 1.24 -15.12
N THR A 67 5.05 0.82 -16.18
CA THR A 67 4.13 1.67 -16.95
C THR A 67 2.80 1.86 -16.21
N ASP A 68 2.05 2.91 -16.55
CA ASP A 68 0.68 3.11 -16.06
C ASP A 68 -0.20 1.89 -16.36
N ILE A 69 -0.12 1.36 -17.59
CA ILE A 69 -0.91 0.20 -18.04
C ILE A 69 -0.68 -1.03 -17.14
N GLU A 70 0.56 -1.30 -16.74
CA GLU A 70 0.88 -2.41 -15.85
C GLU A 70 0.38 -2.19 -14.43
N SER A 71 0.53 -0.97 -13.91
CA SER A 71 0.03 -0.57 -12.60
C SER A 71 -1.50 -0.74 -12.54
N ASP A 72 -2.20 -0.18 -13.52
CA ASP A 72 -3.66 -0.24 -13.63
C ASP A 72 -4.16 -1.67 -13.80
N MET A 73 -3.43 -2.50 -14.56
CA MET A 73 -3.75 -3.92 -14.72
C MET A 73 -3.67 -4.65 -13.39
N ILE A 74 -2.60 -4.46 -12.61
CA ILE A 74 -2.45 -5.08 -11.30
C ILE A 74 -3.58 -4.65 -10.37
N GLU A 75 -3.83 -3.34 -10.24
CA GLU A 75 -4.89 -2.83 -9.38
C GLU A 75 -6.26 -3.39 -9.78
N LYS A 76 -6.52 -3.50 -11.09
CA LYS A 76 -7.76 -4.07 -11.62
C LYS A 76 -7.89 -5.55 -11.30
N GLU A 77 -6.83 -6.34 -11.42
CA GLU A 77 -6.88 -7.77 -11.10
C GLU A 77 -6.99 -8.00 -9.59
N LEU A 78 -6.30 -7.23 -8.75
CA LEU A 78 -6.45 -7.30 -7.28
C LEU A 78 -7.88 -7.01 -6.82
N LYS A 79 -8.56 -6.03 -7.46
CA LYS A 79 -9.96 -5.69 -7.14
C LYS A 79 -10.96 -6.81 -7.46
N LYS A 80 -10.58 -7.80 -8.26
CA LYS A 80 -11.45 -8.96 -8.59
C LYS A 80 -11.27 -10.12 -7.63
N ILE A 81 -10.25 -10.09 -6.78
CA ILE A 81 -10.01 -11.16 -5.82
C ILE A 81 -11.15 -11.10 -4.81
N GLU A 82 -11.96 -12.15 -4.82
CA GLU A 82 -12.95 -12.38 -3.79
C GLU A 82 -12.23 -12.90 -2.55
N GLY A 83 -12.58 -12.36 -1.39
CA GLY A 83 -11.91 -12.69 -0.15
C GLY A 83 -12.15 -11.64 0.90
N ALA A 84 -11.70 -11.94 2.11
CA ALA A 84 -11.85 -11.01 3.23
C ALA A 84 -10.65 -10.06 3.36
N ARG A 85 -9.64 -10.21 2.51
CA ARG A 85 -8.41 -9.41 2.55
C ARG A 85 -8.50 -8.17 1.67
N ARG A 86 -7.76 -7.12 2.06
CA ARG A 86 -7.51 -5.94 1.24
C ARG A 86 -6.10 -5.96 0.70
N TYR A 87 -5.92 -5.40 -0.48
CA TYR A 87 -4.64 -5.33 -1.16
C TYR A 87 -4.18 -3.90 -1.40
N LEU A 88 -2.87 -3.68 -1.30
CA LEU A 88 -2.21 -2.44 -1.69
C LEU A 88 -1.06 -2.76 -2.64
N VAL A 89 -0.75 -1.81 -3.52
CA VAL A 89 0.38 -1.88 -4.44
C VAL A 89 1.37 -0.77 -4.09
N ASP A 90 2.64 -1.11 -4.01
CA ASP A 90 3.75 -0.14 -3.97
C ASP A 90 4.69 -0.40 -5.14
N ILE A 91 5.00 0.66 -5.88
CA ILE A 91 5.91 0.60 -7.02
C ILE A 91 7.14 1.45 -6.69
N LYS A 92 8.30 0.80 -6.71
CA LYS A 92 9.60 1.43 -6.46
C LYS A 92 10.60 0.99 -7.52
N GLY A 93 10.86 1.89 -8.46
CA GLY A 93 11.76 1.61 -9.57
C GLY A 93 11.23 0.46 -10.44
N LYS A 94 11.93 -0.68 -10.39
CA LYS A 94 11.63 -1.91 -11.15
C LYS A 94 10.74 -2.89 -10.40
N VAL A 95 10.41 -2.58 -9.15
CA VAL A 95 9.77 -3.50 -8.22
C VAL A 95 8.32 -3.08 -8.00
N ILE A 96 7.43 -4.06 -8.09
CA ILE A 96 6.03 -3.98 -7.70
C ILE A 96 5.88 -4.87 -6.48
N THR A 97 5.42 -4.33 -5.36
CA THR A 97 5.15 -5.10 -4.14
C THR A 97 3.66 -5.06 -3.83
N ILE A 98 3.08 -6.24 -3.68
CA ILE A 98 1.70 -6.45 -3.24
C ILE A 98 1.70 -6.65 -1.74
N PHE A 99 0.89 -5.87 -1.06
CA PHE A 99 0.64 -6.01 0.37
C PHE A 99 -0.77 -6.50 0.60
N GLU A 100 -0.93 -7.39 1.58
CA GLU A 100 -2.22 -7.93 2.00
C GLU A 100 -2.52 -7.50 3.43
N SER A 101 -3.80 -7.30 3.75
CA SER A 101 -4.23 -6.97 5.11
C SER A 101 -4.00 -8.14 6.05
N ASN A 102 -3.36 -7.88 7.18
CA ASN A 102 -3.13 -8.90 8.22
C ASN A 102 -4.44 -9.35 8.88
N GLN A 103 -5.47 -8.52 8.82
CA GLN A 103 -6.80 -8.80 9.34
C GLN A 103 -7.76 -9.23 8.24
N ASP A 104 -8.67 -10.12 8.61
CA ASP A 104 -9.89 -10.42 7.88
C ASP A 104 -10.85 -9.24 8.06
N ILE A 105 -11.20 -8.59 6.96
CA ILE A 105 -12.00 -7.37 6.97
C ILE A 105 -13.46 -7.65 7.28
N GLU A 106 -14.01 -8.77 6.84
CA GLU A 106 -15.40 -9.13 7.11
C GLU A 106 -15.58 -9.49 8.59
N ALA A 107 -14.66 -10.26 9.17
CA ALA A 107 -14.65 -10.54 10.60
C ALA A 107 -14.48 -9.27 11.44
N LEU A 108 -13.65 -8.31 11.00
CA LEU A 108 -13.56 -7.00 11.67
C LEU A 108 -14.88 -6.24 11.59
N LYS A 109 -15.55 -6.22 10.43
CA LYS A 109 -16.87 -5.58 10.29
C LYS A 109 -17.89 -6.18 11.24
N ASP A 110 -17.94 -7.51 11.33
CA ASP A 110 -18.87 -8.21 12.21
C ASP A 110 -18.64 -7.79 13.67
N ILE A 111 -17.38 -7.85 14.15
CA ILE A 111 -17.01 -7.41 15.50
C ILE A 111 -17.43 -5.95 15.77
N PHE A 112 -17.14 -5.03 14.86
CA PHE A 112 -17.48 -3.62 15.06
C PHE A 112 -18.98 -3.33 14.91
N SER A 113 -19.71 -4.17 14.17
CA SER A 113 -21.16 -4.07 14.04
C SER A 113 -21.90 -4.50 15.31
N ASP A 114 -21.33 -5.44 16.07
CA ASP A 114 -21.91 -5.97 17.32
C ASP A 114 -21.65 -5.08 18.54
N VAL A 115 -20.58 -4.27 18.53
CA VAL A 115 -20.20 -3.38 19.66
C VAL A 115 -20.98 -2.06 19.65
N ARG A 116 -22.13 -1.99 18.96
CA ARG A 116 -22.98 -0.79 18.87
C ARG A 116 -23.41 -0.30 20.28
N PRO A 117 -23.05 0.93 20.68
CA PRO A 117 -23.74 1.58 21.78
C PRO A 117 -25.22 1.76 21.38
N ALA A 118 -26.15 1.43 22.28
CA ALA A 118 -27.60 1.55 22.08
C ALA A 118 -28.12 2.99 21.89
N SER A 119 -27.26 3.94 21.52
CA SER A 119 -27.59 5.34 21.32
C SER A 119 -27.03 5.82 19.99
N ARG A 120 -27.76 5.56 18.91
CA ARG A 120 -28.06 6.51 17.83
C ARG A 120 -28.87 5.82 16.74
N ASN A 121 -30.03 6.41 16.46
CA ASN A 121 -31.00 5.95 15.46
C ASN A 121 -30.34 5.79 14.08
N GLY A 122 -30.48 4.59 13.51
CA GLY A 122 -29.90 4.15 12.24
C GLY A 122 -29.90 5.22 11.15
N ARG A 123 -28.72 5.78 10.91
CA ARG A 123 -28.44 6.69 9.80
C ARG A 123 -27.32 6.10 8.94
N SER A 124 -27.32 6.45 7.66
CA SER A 124 -26.28 6.15 6.66
C SER A 124 -24.84 6.48 7.12
N ASP A 125 -24.70 7.30 8.17
CA ASP A 125 -23.42 7.70 8.76
C ASP A 125 -22.72 6.53 9.48
N ASP A 126 -23.46 5.51 9.93
CA ASP A 126 -22.91 4.38 10.72
C ASP A 126 -21.92 3.51 9.91
N VAL A 127 -22.20 3.28 8.63
CA VAL A 127 -21.31 2.50 7.75
C VAL A 127 -19.99 3.23 7.52
N SER A 128 -20.04 4.55 7.36
CA SER A 128 -18.83 5.37 7.17
C SER A 128 -17.94 5.38 8.42
N VAL A 129 -18.55 5.39 9.61
CA VAL A 129 -17.82 5.34 10.88
C VAL A 129 -17.16 3.98 11.09
N ILE A 130 -17.86 2.88 10.80
CA ILE A 130 -17.28 1.53 10.89
C ILE A 130 -16.10 1.38 9.93
N GLU A 131 -16.25 1.86 8.69
CA GLU A 131 -15.19 1.83 7.68
C GLU A 131 -13.97 2.67 8.11
N ASP A 132 -14.17 3.84 8.72
CA ASP A 132 -13.09 4.65 9.29
C ASP A 132 -12.35 3.92 10.44
N VAL A 133 -13.08 3.24 11.32
CA VAL A 133 -12.49 2.45 12.42
C VAL A 133 -11.67 1.28 11.85
N ILE A 134 -12.20 0.57 10.85
CA ILE A 134 -11.49 -0.51 10.15
C ILE A 134 -10.21 0.03 9.51
N ASN A 135 -10.29 1.15 8.78
CA ASN A 135 -9.13 1.76 8.12
C ASN A 135 -8.04 2.18 9.11
N ILE A 136 -8.39 2.54 10.34
CA ILE A 136 -7.42 2.81 11.40
C ILE A 136 -6.79 1.51 11.91
N ALA A 137 -7.58 0.46 12.14
CA ALA A 137 -7.14 -0.79 12.74
C ALA A 137 -6.31 -1.68 11.80
N VAL A 138 -6.63 -1.68 10.50
CA VAL A 138 -6.01 -2.57 9.52
C VAL A 138 -4.53 -2.26 9.34
N THR A 139 -3.72 -3.32 9.33
CA THR A 139 -2.30 -3.30 9.00
C THR A 139 -2.03 -4.22 7.82
N TYR A 140 -0.92 -4.00 7.14
CA TYR A 140 -0.59 -4.71 5.91
C TYR A 140 0.82 -5.29 5.97
N SER A 141 1.00 -6.46 5.36
CA SER A 141 2.30 -7.12 5.20
C SER A 141 2.59 -7.37 3.73
N PRO A 142 3.86 -7.28 3.30
CA PRO A 142 4.23 -7.66 1.95
C PRO A 142 3.98 -9.17 1.78
N ILE A 143 3.36 -9.56 0.68
CA ILE A 143 3.10 -10.97 0.39
C ILE A 143 3.72 -11.41 -0.93
N MET A 144 3.71 -10.57 -1.96
CA MET A 144 4.15 -10.91 -3.31
C MET A 144 4.89 -9.74 -3.94
N LYS A 145 5.86 -10.04 -4.79
CA LYS A 145 6.68 -9.04 -5.47
C LYS A 145 6.92 -9.46 -6.92
N PHE A 146 6.84 -8.49 -7.82
CA PHE A 146 7.27 -8.66 -9.20
C PHE A 146 8.42 -7.70 -9.48
N THR A 147 9.54 -8.22 -9.96
CA THR A 147 10.73 -7.43 -10.28
C THR A 147 10.95 -7.46 -11.79
N LEU A 148 10.95 -6.29 -12.45
CA LEU A 148 11.28 -6.19 -13.87
C LEU A 148 12.73 -6.61 -14.09
N GLU A 149 12.91 -7.74 -14.75
CA GLU A 149 14.21 -8.35 -15.02
C GLU A 149 14.78 -7.85 -16.36
N SER A 150 13.97 -7.89 -17.42
CA SER A 150 14.38 -7.46 -18.76
C SER A 150 13.45 -6.37 -19.29
N GLU A 151 13.98 -5.16 -19.51
CA GLU A 151 13.25 -4.08 -20.15
C GLU A 151 12.97 -4.36 -21.64
N THR A 152 13.89 -5.06 -22.32
CA THR A 152 13.77 -5.36 -23.76
C THR A 152 12.78 -6.47 -24.06
N LYS A 153 12.83 -7.57 -23.29
CA LYS A 153 11.86 -8.68 -23.41
C LYS A 153 10.58 -8.44 -22.63
N ARG A 154 10.56 -7.40 -21.77
CA ARG A 154 9.50 -7.07 -20.83
C ARG A 154 9.10 -8.25 -19.93
N THR A 155 10.11 -8.91 -19.35
CA THR A 155 9.93 -10.03 -18.41
C THR A 155 10.14 -9.61 -16.97
N PHE A 156 9.42 -10.28 -16.09
CA PHE A 156 9.39 -10.07 -14.66
C PHE A 156 9.68 -11.37 -13.95
N ILE A 157 10.34 -11.27 -12.80
CA ILE A 157 10.47 -12.36 -11.85
C ILE A 157 9.39 -12.20 -10.79
N ALA A 158 8.74 -13.30 -10.41
CA ALA A 158 7.78 -13.34 -9.31
C ALA A 158 8.43 -13.94 -8.05
N GLU A 159 8.19 -13.29 -6.92
CA GLU A 159 8.64 -13.75 -5.61
C GLU A 159 7.47 -13.68 -4.62
N ARG A 160 7.40 -14.62 -3.68
CA ARG A 160 6.52 -14.52 -2.50
C ARG A 160 7.33 -14.28 -1.23
N TYR A 161 6.69 -13.72 -0.22
CA TYR A 161 7.30 -13.52 1.07
C TYR A 161 7.32 -14.82 1.90
N CYS A 162 8.44 -15.10 2.57
CA CYS A 162 8.57 -16.19 3.53
C CYS A 162 8.25 -15.69 4.93
N PHE A 163 7.32 -16.36 5.63
CA PHE A 163 6.89 -16.01 6.99
C PHE A 163 7.52 -16.90 8.08
N LEU A 164 8.58 -17.64 7.74
CA LEU A 164 9.31 -18.45 8.71
C LEU A 164 10.24 -17.52 9.48
N GLY A 165 10.01 -17.31 10.79
CA GLY A 165 10.70 -16.30 11.60
C GLY A 165 12.23 -16.39 11.71
N SER A 166 12.88 -17.38 11.08
CA SER A 166 14.34 -17.45 10.90
C SER A 166 14.82 -16.95 9.53
N ILE A 167 13.91 -16.74 8.57
CA ILE A 167 14.15 -16.32 7.18
C ILE A 167 13.03 -15.34 6.77
N ASP A 168 13.21 -14.05 7.07
CA ASP A 168 12.40 -12.95 6.55
C ASP A 168 12.91 -12.56 5.15
N ASP A 169 12.66 -13.42 4.14
CA ASP A 169 13.14 -13.17 2.78
C ASP A 169 12.13 -13.54 1.69
N TRP A 170 12.45 -13.13 0.48
CA TRP A 170 11.69 -13.38 -0.73
C TRP A 170 12.11 -14.72 -1.37
N ILE A 171 11.12 -15.53 -1.73
CA ILE A 171 11.31 -16.81 -2.40
C ILE A 171 10.84 -16.65 -3.85
N TYR A 172 11.72 -16.97 -4.80
CA TYR A 172 11.36 -17.06 -6.22
C TYR A 172 10.26 -18.09 -6.43
N ILE A 173 9.25 -17.74 -7.22
CA ILE A 173 8.15 -18.64 -7.54
C ILE A 173 8.06 -18.78 -9.06
N GLY A 174 8.74 -19.81 -9.58
CA GLY A 174 8.81 -20.12 -11.01
C GLY A 174 9.67 -19.18 -11.86
N GLU A 175 9.59 -19.40 -13.18
CA GLU A 175 10.42 -18.73 -14.18
C GLU A 175 9.95 -17.31 -14.53
N PRO A 176 10.84 -16.46 -15.07
CA PRO A 176 10.47 -15.14 -15.57
C PRO A 176 9.43 -15.21 -16.71
N ASP A 177 8.45 -14.31 -16.69
CA ASP A 177 7.42 -14.20 -17.74
C ASP A 177 6.90 -12.75 -17.82
N SER A 178 5.99 -12.48 -18.76
CA SER A 178 5.23 -11.23 -18.79
C SER A 178 4.43 -11.05 -17.51
N LEU A 179 4.35 -9.81 -17.03
CA LEU A 179 3.61 -9.48 -15.80
C LEU A 179 2.16 -9.99 -15.84
N LYS A 180 1.50 -9.90 -17.00
CA LYS A 180 0.13 -10.39 -17.19
C LYS A 180 -0.01 -11.90 -16.94
N ASN A 181 0.95 -12.70 -17.42
CA ASN A 181 0.94 -14.14 -17.22
C ASN A 181 1.20 -14.48 -15.75
N LEU A 182 2.17 -13.82 -15.12
CA LEU A 182 2.47 -14.02 -13.69
C LEU A 182 1.28 -13.66 -12.81
N VAL A 183 0.62 -12.52 -13.07
CA VAL A 183 -0.60 -12.11 -12.36
C VAL A 183 -1.70 -13.16 -12.53
N LYS A 184 -1.98 -13.61 -13.76
CA LYS A 184 -2.99 -14.65 -14.01
C LYS A 184 -2.64 -15.98 -13.30
N LYS A 185 -1.36 -16.32 -13.24
CA LYS A 185 -0.87 -17.55 -12.63
C LYS A 185 -0.97 -17.51 -11.11
N TYR A 186 -0.59 -16.39 -10.49
CA TYR A 186 -0.37 -16.32 -9.05
C TYR A 186 -1.49 -15.64 -8.25
N PHE A 187 -2.28 -14.73 -8.83
CA PHE A 187 -3.30 -14.01 -8.07
C PHE A 187 -4.43 -14.90 -7.55
N LYS A 188 -4.69 -16.03 -8.21
CA LYS A 188 -5.66 -17.03 -7.76
C LYS A 188 -5.29 -17.71 -6.44
N HIS A 189 -4.05 -17.53 -5.96
CA HIS A 189 -3.57 -18.09 -4.70
C HIS A 189 -3.61 -17.07 -3.55
N LEU A 190 -3.87 -15.79 -3.82
CA LEU A 190 -3.95 -14.77 -2.77
C LEU A 190 -5.19 -15.02 -1.89
N ASP A 191 -5.08 -14.78 -0.58
CA ASP A 191 -6.07 -15.18 0.43
C ASP A 191 -6.40 -16.69 0.46
N GLN A 192 -5.54 -17.56 -0.10
CA GLN A 192 -5.73 -19.01 -0.12
C GLN A 192 -4.51 -19.74 0.47
N ASP A 193 -4.74 -20.87 1.14
CA ASP A 193 -3.65 -21.69 1.72
C ASP A 193 -2.63 -22.14 0.67
N SER A 194 -3.09 -22.39 -0.56
CA SER A 194 -2.23 -22.75 -1.70
C SER A 194 -1.14 -21.72 -2.04
N PHE A 195 -1.21 -20.51 -1.48
CA PHE A 195 -0.14 -19.52 -1.58
C PHE A 195 1.19 -20.02 -1.00
N PHE A 196 1.12 -20.74 0.13
CA PHE A 196 2.30 -21.19 0.86
C PHE A 196 3.00 -22.37 0.19
N ASP A 197 2.34 -23.00 -0.79
CA ASP A 197 2.84 -24.12 -1.58
C ASP A 197 3.57 -23.68 -2.86
N LEU A 198 3.68 -22.37 -3.14
CA LEU A 198 4.38 -21.86 -4.32
C LEU A 198 5.91 -21.97 -4.12
N PHE A 199 6.61 -22.62 -5.07
CA PHE A 199 8.07 -22.74 -5.14
C PHE A 199 8.52 -22.77 -6.61
#